data_AF-A0A6P8QF79-F1
#
_entry.id   AF-A0A6P8QF79-F1
#
_cell.length_a   1.000
_cell.length_b   1.000
_cell.length_c   1.000
_cell.angle_alpha   90.00
_cell.angle_beta   90.00
_cell.angle_gamma   90.00
#
_symmetry.space_group_name_H-M   'P 1'
#
loop_
_entity.id
_entity.type
_entity.pdbx_description
1 polymer ?
#
loop_
_entity_poly.entity_id
_entity_poly.type
_entity_poly.pdbx_seq_one_letter_code
_entity_poly.pdbx_strand_id
1 'polypeptide(L)'
;MPFRDCLGLGLFWKHWCGACMHKKMAEAVARVARKVNETVENKEDHLELNLAGNCLHQLPEEAANLQHLKVIYLSRNNFQEFPKQLVDVSTLETIDLEKNQISDIPMDKLASMKALQSVNLKSNPLNSDRLAAYSPHKFQLLTSDKEVPTAAQT
;
A
#
# COMPACT_ATOMS: atom_id res chain seq x y z
N MET A 1 3.20 -38.95 14.41
CA MET A 1 3.24 -38.75 12.95
C MET A 1 4.24 -37.63 12.67
N PRO A 2 5.41 -37.91 12.09
CA PRO A 2 6.51 -36.96 12.02
C PRO A 2 6.42 -36.02 10.81
N PHE A 3 6.94 -34.81 11.02
CA PHE A 3 7.27 -33.78 10.04
C PHE A 3 8.21 -34.29 8.94
N ARG A 4 7.74 -34.33 7.69
CA ARG A 4 8.48 -34.46 6.42
C ARG A 4 7.54 -33.85 5.37
N ASP A 5 7.86 -32.89 4.50
CA ASP A 5 9.12 -32.42 3.95
C ASP A 5 8.99 -30.92 3.64
N CYS A 6 10.02 -30.13 3.94
CA CYS A 6 10.22 -28.78 3.40
C CYS A 6 11.55 -28.79 2.67
N LEU A 7 11.50 -29.13 1.39
CA LEU A 7 12.63 -28.98 0.46
C LEU A 7 12.10 -28.36 -0.83
N GLY A 8 12.63 -27.18 -1.17
CA GLY A 8 12.49 -26.58 -2.48
C GLY A 8 11.92 -25.16 -2.47
N LEU A 9 12.82 -24.19 -2.69
CA LEU A 9 12.60 -22.78 -3.06
C LEU A 9 12.37 -21.78 -1.91
N GLY A 10 13.34 -20.86 -1.78
CA GLY A 10 13.08 -19.50 -1.29
C GLY A 10 13.02 -19.32 0.23
N LEU A 11 14.17 -19.26 0.87
CA LEU A 11 14.34 -18.77 2.24
C LEU A 11 13.87 -17.30 2.33
N PHE A 12 12.67 -17.02 2.87
CA PHE A 12 12.40 -15.74 3.56
C PHE A 12 11.21 -15.72 4.53
N TRP A 13 10.68 -16.88 4.98
CA TRP A 13 9.49 -16.88 5.84
C TRP A 13 9.57 -18.01 6.88
N LYS A 14 10.45 -17.86 7.88
CA LYS A 14 10.58 -18.83 9.00
C LYS A 14 10.26 -18.21 10.35
N HIS A 15 8.99 -17.84 10.56
CA HIS A 15 8.23 -18.04 11.80
C HIS A 15 6.90 -17.29 11.67
N TRP A 16 5.81 -17.96 11.32
CA TRP A 16 4.49 -17.45 11.67
C TRP A 16 3.47 -18.58 11.84
N CYS A 17 2.75 -18.54 12.95
CA CYS A 17 1.69 -19.47 13.29
C CYS A 17 0.35 -18.92 12.75
N GLY A 18 -0.40 -19.71 11.95
CA GLY A 18 -1.76 -19.37 11.51
C GLY A 18 -2.06 -19.68 10.04
N ALA A 19 -2.32 -20.95 9.71
CA ALA A 19 -2.39 -21.48 8.34
C ALA A 19 -3.40 -20.81 7.36
N CYS A 20 -4.38 -20.03 7.84
CA CYS A 20 -5.35 -19.34 6.98
C CYS A 20 -4.89 -17.92 6.56
N MET A 21 -4.10 -17.24 7.40
CA MET A 21 -3.54 -15.91 7.09
C MET A 21 -2.43 -15.99 6.04
N HIS A 22 -1.62 -17.06 6.09
CA HIS A 22 -0.54 -17.28 5.13
C HIS A 22 -1.03 -17.41 3.69
N LYS A 23 -2.19 -18.01 3.43
CA LYS A 23 -2.67 -18.22 2.06
C LYS A 23 -3.01 -16.91 1.35
N LYS A 24 -3.68 -15.98 2.05
CA LYS A 24 -4.06 -14.67 1.49
C LYS A 24 -2.86 -13.73 1.34
N MET A 25 -1.92 -13.74 2.29
CA MET A 25 -0.70 -12.95 2.18
C MET A 25 0.20 -13.47 1.06
N ALA A 26 0.39 -14.79 0.96
CA ALA A 26 1.12 -15.40 -0.14
C ALA A 26 0.48 -15.11 -1.50
N GLU A 27 -0.85 -15.09 -1.59
CA GLU A 27 -1.55 -14.73 -2.83
C GLU A 27 -1.37 -13.26 -3.19
N ALA A 28 -1.43 -12.35 -2.23
CA ALA A 28 -1.17 -10.92 -2.46
C ALA A 28 0.30 -10.65 -2.85
N VAL A 29 1.26 -11.30 -2.18
CA VAL A 29 2.68 -11.24 -2.55
C VAL A 29 2.89 -11.83 -3.94
N ALA A 30 2.24 -12.95 -4.28
CA ALA A 30 2.29 -13.51 -5.62
C ALA A 30 1.65 -12.58 -6.68
N ARG A 31 0.62 -11.82 -6.32
CA ARG A 31 0.03 -10.79 -7.19
C ARG A 31 0.99 -9.61 -7.38
N VAL A 32 1.64 -9.13 -6.31
CA VAL A 32 2.70 -8.11 -6.38
C VAL A 32 3.83 -8.59 -7.28
N ALA A 33 4.39 -9.77 -6.99
CA ALA A 33 5.50 -10.35 -7.76
C ALA A 33 5.13 -10.59 -9.23
N ARG A 34 3.92 -11.09 -9.51
CA ARG A 34 3.43 -11.25 -10.89
C ARG A 34 3.33 -9.89 -11.58
N LYS A 35 2.82 -8.88 -10.89
CA LYS A 35 2.65 -7.54 -11.45
C LYS A 35 4.00 -6.85 -11.70
N VAL A 36 4.97 -7.02 -10.80
CA VAL A 36 6.37 -6.63 -11.01
C VAL A 36 6.93 -7.31 -12.27
N ASN A 37 6.69 -8.60 -12.44
CA ASN A 37 7.16 -9.34 -13.62
C ASN A 37 6.48 -8.85 -14.92
N GLU A 38 5.18 -8.56 -14.89
CA GLU A 38 4.42 -7.99 -16.02
C GLU A 38 4.93 -6.59 -16.42
N THR A 39 5.36 -5.76 -15.47
CA THR A 39 5.96 -4.43 -15.77
C THR A 39 7.30 -4.49 -16.47
N VAL A 40 8.05 -5.58 -16.33
CA VAL A 40 9.34 -5.75 -17.04
C VAL A 40 9.10 -6.05 -18.52
N GLU A 41 7.96 -6.65 -18.88
CA GLU A 41 7.65 -7.07 -20.25
C GLU A 41 6.72 -6.12 -21.00
N ASN A 42 5.85 -5.36 -20.33
CA ASN A 42 4.91 -4.43 -20.97
C ASN A 42 5.21 -2.95 -20.64
N LYS A 43 5.64 -2.21 -21.67
CA LYS A 43 5.84 -0.75 -21.69
C LYS A 43 4.51 0.03 -21.71
N GLU A 44 3.47 -0.42 -21.04
CA GLU A 44 2.24 0.37 -20.92
C GLU A 44 2.31 1.24 -19.65
N ASP A 45 2.27 2.55 -19.87
CA ASP A 45 2.65 3.61 -18.93
C ASP A 45 1.69 3.81 -17.73
N HIS A 46 0.77 2.89 -17.46
CA HIS A 46 -0.16 2.95 -16.32
C HIS A 46 -0.41 1.58 -15.72
N LEU A 47 0.27 1.29 -14.61
CA LEU A 47 0.02 0.09 -13.83
C LEU A 47 -0.89 0.44 -12.64
N GLU A 48 -2.02 -0.26 -12.55
CA GLU A 48 -2.90 -0.26 -11.39
C GLU A 48 -2.80 -1.61 -10.66
N LEU A 49 -2.67 -1.56 -9.33
CA LEU A 49 -2.56 -2.76 -8.50
C LEU A 49 -3.67 -2.79 -7.46
N ASN A 50 -4.58 -3.75 -7.61
CA ASN A 50 -5.67 -3.96 -6.67
C ASN A 50 -5.36 -5.13 -5.72
N LEU A 51 -5.13 -4.79 -4.46
CA LEU A 51 -4.98 -5.71 -3.33
C LEU A 51 -6.00 -5.41 -2.23
N ALA A 52 -7.13 -4.80 -2.57
CA ALA A 52 -8.20 -4.53 -1.61
C ALA A 52 -8.81 -5.84 -1.07
N GLY A 53 -9.22 -5.84 0.20
CA GLY A 53 -9.87 -6.99 0.84
C GLY A 53 -8.96 -8.18 1.12
N ASN A 54 -7.64 -7.97 1.04
CA ASN A 54 -6.68 -8.94 1.54
C ASN A 54 -6.45 -8.67 3.03
N CYS A 55 -6.07 -9.67 3.83
CA CYS A 55 -5.80 -9.43 5.25
C CYS A 55 -4.34 -8.97 5.42
N LEU A 56 -3.89 -7.98 4.64
CA LEU A 56 -2.48 -7.57 4.62
C LEU A 56 -2.17 -6.64 5.77
N HIS A 57 -1.09 -6.94 6.47
CA HIS A 57 -0.53 -6.05 7.50
C HIS A 57 0.67 -5.26 6.97
N GLN A 58 1.38 -5.79 5.98
CA GLN A 58 2.60 -5.22 5.41
C GLN A 58 2.75 -5.58 3.93
N LEU A 59 3.47 -4.75 3.19
CA LEU A 59 3.89 -5.04 1.81
C LEU A 59 5.32 -5.61 1.79
N PRO A 60 5.61 -6.53 0.86
CA PRO A 60 6.95 -7.05 0.66
C PRO A 60 7.89 -5.96 0.11
N GLU A 61 9.21 -6.09 0.31
CA GLU A 61 10.20 -5.10 -0.11
C GLU A 61 10.22 -4.90 -1.63
N GLU A 62 9.88 -5.94 -2.37
CA GLU A 62 9.73 -5.97 -3.83
C GLU A 62 8.64 -5.01 -4.33
N ALA A 63 7.70 -4.59 -3.47
CA ALA A 63 6.72 -3.56 -3.83
C ALA A 63 7.38 -2.20 -4.12
N ALA A 64 8.58 -1.92 -3.59
CA ALA A 64 9.36 -0.72 -3.90
C ALA A 64 9.90 -0.73 -5.35
N ASN A 65 9.99 -1.90 -5.99
CA ASN A 65 10.45 -2.03 -7.38
C ASN A 65 9.36 -1.74 -8.41
N LEU A 66 8.12 -1.48 -7.97
CA LEU A 66 6.99 -1.15 -8.84
C LEU A 66 7.06 0.29 -9.38
N GLN A 67 8.16 0.67 -10.02
CA GLN A 67 8.47 2.02 -10.52
C GLN A 67 7.57 2.50 -11.67
N HIS A 68 6.62 1.68 -12.14
CA HIS A 68 5.62 2.05 -13.14
C HIS A 68 4.20 2.08 -12.55
N LEU A 69 4.06 1.84 -11.24
CA LEU A 69 2.78 1.83 -10.55
C LEU A 69 2.31 3.26 -10.32
N LYS A 70 1.08 3.52 -10.74
CA LYS A 70 0.42 4.81 -10.59
C LYS A 70 -0.74 4.77 -9.60
N VAL A 71 -1.47 3.66 -9.55
CA VAL A 71 -2.61 3.51 -8.65
C VAL A 71 -2.48 2.23 -7.86
N ILE A 72 -2.65 2.31 -6.54
CA ILE A 72 -2.70 1.13 -5.67
C ILE A 72 -3.92 1.15 -4.77
N TYR A 73 -4.68 0.04 -4.79
CA TYR A 73 -5.82 -0.18 -3.91
C TYR A 73 -5.45 -1.18 -2.82
N LEU A 74 -5.37 -0.71 -1.59
CA LEU A 74 -5.10 -1.45 -0.36
C LEU A 74 -6.26 -1.32 0.63
N SER A 75 -7.46 -0.98 0.15
CA SER A 75 -8.61 -0.82 1.03
C SER A 75 -9.05 -2.13 1.68
N ARG A 76 -9.65 -2.06 2.87
CA ARG A 76 -10.11 -3.24 3.65
C ARG A 76 -9.00 -4.25 3.94
N ASN A 77 -7.83 -3.75 4.31
CA ASN A 77 -6.72 -4.58 4.79
C ASN A 77 -6.53 -4.37 6.31
N ASN A 78 -5.41 -4.83 6.85
CA ASN A 78 -5.06 -4.73 8.26
C ASN A 78 -3.75 -3.95 8.48
N PHE A 79 -3.44 -2.98 7.62
CA PHE A 79 -2.25 -2.13 7.79
C PHE A 79 -2.38 -1.28 9.05
N GLN A 80 -1.41 -1.39 9.96
CA GLN A 80 -1.34 -0.59 11.20
C GLN A 80 -0.54 0.71 11.02
N GLU A 81 0.33 0.72 10.02
CA GLU A 81 1.20 1.83 9.65
C GLU A 81 1.19 1.97 8.12
N PHE A 82 1.56 3.15 7.63
CA PHE A 82 1.72 3.37 6.21
C PHE A 82 2.85 2.48 5.65
N PRO A 83 2.62 1.74 4.55
CA PRO A 83 3.66 0.90 3.95
C PRO A 83 4.78 1.74 3.34
N LYS A 84 5.93 1.77 4.01
CA LYS A 84 7.12 2.55 3.61
C LYS A 84 7.59 2.24 2.19
N GLN A 85 7.36 1.03 1.70
CA GLN A 85 7.75 0.59 0.36
C GLN A 85 7.06 1.40 -0.75
N LEU A 86 5.85 1.93 -0.49
CA LEU A 86 5.16 2.78 -1.45
C LEU A 86 5.78 4.17 -1.56
N VAL A 87 6.52 4.62 -0.55
CA VAL A 87 7.22 5.92 -0.59
C VAL A 87 8.30 5.91 -1.67
N ASP A 88 8.97 4.77 -1.86
CA ASP A 88 10.08 4.61 -2.81
C ASP A 88 9.59 4.51 -4.26
N VAL A 89 8.28 4.35 -4.47
CA VAL A 89 7.66 4.32 -5.80
C VAL A 89 7.35 5.74 -6.27
N SER A 90 8.27 6.31 -7.05
CA SER A 90 8.21 7.72 -7.48
C SER A 90 7.05 8.07 -8.41
N THR A 91 6.44 7.07 -9.09
CA THR A 91 5.36 7.22 -10.06
C THR A 91 3.95 7.11 -9.47
N LEU A 92 3.83 6.77 -8.18
CA LEU A 92 2.52 6.61 -7.55
C LEU A 92 1.78 7.94 -7.50
N GLU A 93 0.57 7.94 -8.06
CA GLU A 93 -0.34 9.08 -8.12
C GLU A 93 -1.47 8.92 -7.10
N THR A 94 -2.03 7.71 -6.96
CA THR A 94 -3.17 7.45 -6.09
C THR A 94 -2.93 6.25 -5.17
N ILE A 95 -3.17 6.44 -3.88
CA ILE A 95 -3.03 5.41 -2.84
C ILE A 95 -4.33 5.29 -2.07
N ASP A 96 -5.00 4.14 -2.16
CA ASP A 96 -6.21 3.86 -1.38
C ASP A 96 -5.92 2.91 -0.22
N LEU A 97 -5.98 3.43 1.00
CA LEU A 97 -5.81 2.73 2.27
C LEU A 97 -7.08 2.77 3.12
N GLU A 98 -8.26 2.97 2.52
CA GLU A 98 -9.53 3.00 3.24
C GLU A 98 -9.74 1.72 4.09
N LYS A 99 -10.35 1.86 5.27
CA LYS A 99 -10.71 0.71 6.14
C LYS A 99 -9.49 -0.15 6.49
N ASN A 100 -8.44 0.51 6.98
CA ASN A 100 -7.29 -0.13 7.59
C ASN A 100 -7.21 0.25 9.09
N GLN A 101 -6.10 -0.09 9.74
CA GLN A 101 -5.83 0.21 11.15
C GLN A 101 -4.71 1.24 11.30
N ILE A 102 -4.53 2.11 10.30
CA ILE A 102 -3.41 3.05 10.24
C ILE A 102 -3.60 4.13 11.29
N SER A 103 -2.63 4.24 12.19
CA SER A 103 -2.64 5.22 13.28
C SER A 103 -1.75 6.43 13.00
N ASP A 104 -0.66 6.25 12.23
CA ASP A 104 0.29 7.29 11.87
C ASP A 104 0.72 7.19 10.41
N ILE A 105 1.07 8.33 9.82
CA ILE A 105 1.44 8.46 8.41
C ILE A 105 2.68 9.35 8.29
N PRO A 106 3.72 8.92 7.55
CA PRO A 106 4.92 9.72 7.36
C PRO A 106 4.69 10.83 6.33
N MET A 107 4.10 11.95 6.77
CA MET A 107 3.78 13.10 5.90
C MET A 107 5.01 13.67 5.18
N ASP A 108 6.18 13.73 5.85
CA ASP A 108 7.43 14.20 5.23
C ASP A 108 7.83 13.35 4.02
N LYS A 109 7.62 12.03 4.12
CA LYS A 109 7.92 11.07 3.06
C LYS A 109 6.92 11.18 1.91
N LEU A 110 5.63 11.28 2.21
CA LEU A 110 4.60 11.49 1.19
C LEU A 110 4.79 12.82 0.45
N ALA A 111 5.20 13.88 1.16
CA ALA A 111 5.52 15.17 0.57
C ALA A 111 6.70 15.10 -0.41
N SER A 112 7.61 14.13 -0.25
CA SER A 112 8.72 13.92 -1.19
C SER A 112 8.29 13.30 -2.52
N MET A 113 7.18 12.54 -2.55
CA MET A 113 6.68 11.87 -3.75
C MET A 113 6.21 12.89 -4.78
N LYS A 114 6.80 12.89 -5.97
CA LYS A 114 6.56 13.93 -6.99
C LYS A 114 5.25 13.75 -7.75
N ALA A 115 4.86 12.50 -8.00
CA ALA A 115 3.67 12.16 -8.77
C ALA A 115 2.40 12.03 -7.90
N LEU A 116 2.53 12.00 -6.57
CA LEU A 116 1.41 11.75 -5.67
C LEU A 116 0.36 12.86 -5.77
N GLN A 117 -0.88 12.46 -6.07
CA GLN A 117 -2.03 13.36 -6.23
C GLN A 117 -3.08 13.12 -5.16
N SER A 118 -3.32 11.87 -4.74
CA SER A 118 -4.39 11.54 -3.79
C SER A 118 -4.05 10.36 -2.88
N VAL A 119 -4.40 10.50 -1.61
CA VAL A 119 -4.25 9.46 -0.59
C VAL A 119 -5.57 9.31 0.16
N ASN A 120 -6.21 8.14 0.05
CA ASN A 120 -7.43 7.81 0.76
C ASN A 120 -7.14 7.04 2.04
N LEU A 121 -7.51 7.62 3.18
CA LEU A 121 -7.34 7.02 4.50
C LEU A 121 -8.65 7.05 5.30
N LYS A 122 -9.78 7.16 4.63
CA LYS A 122 -11.09 7.05 5.27
C LYS A 122 -11.19 5.78 6.10
N SER A 123 -11.90 5.84 7.21
CA SER A 123 -12.09 4.70 8.12
C SER A 123 -10.78 4.10 8.66
N ASN A 124 -9.80 4.95 8.98
CA ASN A 124 -8.61 4.59 9.75
C ASN A 124 -8.62 5.31 11.11
N PRO A 125 -8.03 4.72 12.16
CA PRO A 125 -7.91 5.34 13.49
C PRO A 125 -6.78 6.40 13.52
N LEU A 126 -6.79 7.32 12.56
CA LEU A 126 -5.78 8.36 12.43
C LEU A 126 -5.96 9.43 13.50
N ASN A 127 -4.84 9.89 14.06
CA ASN A 127 -4.87 11.02 14.96
C ASN A 127 -4.95 12.33 14.16
N SER A 128 -6.17 12.85 13.98
CA SER A 128 -6.46 14.06 13.21
C SER A 128 -5.65 15.29 13.65
N ASP A 129 -5.35 15.40 14.95
CA ASP A 129 -4.55 16.51 15.50
C ASP A 129 -3.12 16.54 14.93
N ARG A 130 -2.54 15.37 14.64
CA ARG A 130 -1.18 15.29 14.05
C ARG A 130 -1.20 15.58 12.55
N LEU A 131 -2.32 15.33 11.88
CA LEU A 131 -2.48 15.59 10.45
C LEU A 131 -2.77 17.07 10.17
N ALA A 132 -3.47 17.76 11.07
CA ALA A 132 -3.75 19.20 10.94
C ALA A 132 -2.48 20.07 10.93
N ALA A 133 -1.37 19.57 11.50
CA ALA A 133 -0.06 20.23 11.44
C ALA A 133 0.57 20.20 10.04
N TYR A 134 0.09 19.33 9.16
CA TYR A 134 0.57 19.19 7.79
C TYR A 134 -0.54 19.66 6.84
N SER A 135 -0.31 20.77 6.13
CA SER A 135 -1.15 21.21 5.02
C SER A 135 -0.56 20.69 3.72
N PRO A 136 -0.97 19.52 3.20
CA PRO A 136 -0.45 19.02 1.94
C PRO A 136 -1.00 19.87 0.80
N HIS A 137 -0.26 20.90 0.40
CA HIS A 137 -0.54 21.65 -0.83
C HIS A 137 -0.22 20.84 -2.11
N LYS A 138 0.39 19.66 -1.95
CA LYS A 138 0.92 18.83 -3.04
C LYS A 138 -0.03 17.70 -3.47
N PHE A 139 -0.81 17.15 -2.55
CA PHE A 139 -1.70 16.02 -2.79
C PHE A 139 -2.94 16.09 -1.90
N GLN A 140 -4.04 15.51 -2.36
CA GLN A 140 -5.30 15.45 -1.63
C GLN A 140 -5.25 14.33 -0.59
N LEU A 141 -5.51 14.66 0.67
CA LEU A 141 -5.65 13.70 1.77
C LEU A 141 -7.12 13.51 2.09
N LEU A 142 -7.68 12.33 1.79
CA LEU A 142 -9.07 12.01 2.09
C LEU A 142 -9.13 11.29 3.44
N THR A 143 -9.65 11.96 4.46
CA THR A 143 -9.87 11.38 5.80
C THR A 143 -11.35 11.39 6.15
N SER A 144 -11.76 10.64 7.18
CA SER A 144 -13.16 10.59 7.63
C SER A 144 -13.63 11.89 8.29
N ASP A 145 -12.70 12.69 8.81
CA ASP A 145 -13.01 13.96 9.44
C ASP A 145 -12.80 15.09 8.43
N LYS A 146 -13.91 15.47 7.79
CA LYS A 146 -14.08 16.54 6.80
C LYS A 146 -13.79 16.09 5.37
N GLU A 147 -14.87 16.01 4.59
CA GLU A 147 -14.86 16.40 3.19
C GLU A 147 -14.20 17.78 3.08
N VAL A 148 -12.89 17.81 2.82
CA VAL A 148 -12.25 19.02 2.33
C VAL A 148 -12.77 19.18 0.89
N PRO A 149 -13.46 20.28 0.58
CA PRO A 149 -14.12 20.44 -0.71
C PRO A 149 -13.07 20.33 -1.81
N THR A 150 -13.36 19.47 -2.78
CA THR A 150 -12.75 19.48 -4.09
C THR A 150 -12.60 20.93 -4.54
N ALA A 151 -11.36 21.42 -4.61
CA ALA A 151 -11.06 22.59 -5.39
C ALA A 151 -11.44 22.24 -6.83
N ALA A 152 -12.65 22.63 -7.21
CA ALA A 152 -13.06 22.70 -8.60
C ALA A 152 -12.04 23.59 -9.29
N GLN A 153 -11.27 22.96 -10.19
CA GLN A 153 -10.45 23.66 -11.15
C GLN A 153 -11.37 24.54 -12.01
N THR A 154 -10.83 25.71 -12.35
CA THR A 154 -11.41 26.87 -13.03
C THR A 154 -12.24 26.57 -14.26
#